data_AF-Q8HCQ0-F1
#
_entry.id   AF-Q8HCQ0-F1
#
_cell.length_a   1.000
_cell.length_b   1.000
_cell.length_c   1.000
_cell.angle_alpha   90.00
_cell.angle_beta   90.00
_cell.angle_gamma   90.00
#
_symmetry.space_group_name_H-M   'P 1'
#
loop_
_entity.id
_entity.type
_entity.pdbx_description
1 polymer ?
#
loop_
_entity_poly.entity_id
_entity_poly.type
_entity_poly.pdbx_seq_one_letter_code
_entity_poly.pdbx_strand_id
1 'polypeptide(L)'
;MDNIFFGVYNARNGYESATVLQGIRIDLAINGYESAFLSEFAPICIYLVISLLVSLILLGVPFLFASNSSTYPEKLSAYECGFDPFGDARSRFDIRFYLVSILFIIFDLEVTFFFPWAVSLNKIDLFGFWSMMAFLLILTIGFLYEWKRGALDWE
;
A
#
# COMPACT_ATOMS: atom_id res chain seq x y z
N MET A 1 -31.82 -60.74 -7.71
CA MET A 1 -30.58 -59.95 -7.88
C MET A 1 -30.75 -58.51 -7.36
N ASP A 2 -31.88 -58.23 -6.70
CA ASP A 2 -32.41 -56.86 -6.55
C ASP A 2 -31.90 -56.14 -5.29
N ASN A 3 -31.46 -56.90 -4.28
CA ASN A 3 -30.94 -56.33 -3.03
C ASN A 3 -29.56 -55.68 -3.19
N ILE A 4 -28.73 -56.18 -4.12
CA ILE A 4 -27.38 -55.62 -4.35
C ILE A 4 -27.50 -54.29 -5.11
N PHE A 5 -28.39 -54.23 -6.11
CA PHE A 5 -28.60 -53.01 -6.88
C PHE A 5 -29.20 -51.89 -6.02
N PHE A 6 -30.16 -52.22 -5.14
CA PHE A 6 -30.72 -51.25 -4.20
C PHE A 6 -29.67 -50.74 -3.21
N GLY A 7 -28.77 -51.60 -2.72
CA GLY A 7 -27.66 -51.21 -1.84
C GLY A 7 -26.67 -50.24 -2.51
N VAL A 8 -26.29 -50.49 -3.76
CA VAL A 8 -25.38 -49.62 -4.52
C VAL A 8 -26.03 -48.27 -4.86
N TYR A 9 -27.32 -48.26 -5.21
CA TYR A 9 -28.05 -47.02 -5.49
C TYR A 9 -28.14 -46.15 -4.24
N ASN A 10 -28.46 -46.74 -3.09
CA ASN A 10 -28.54 -46.01 -1.82
C ASN A 10 -27.17 -45.49 -1.37
N ALA A 11 -26.11 -46.30 -1.55
CA ALA A 11 -24.74 -45.85 -1.27
C ALA A 11 -24.36 -44.67 -2.17
N ARG A 12 -24.56 -44.76 -3.48
CA ARG A 12 -24.24 -43.68 -4.43
C ARG A 12 -25.00 -42.39 -4.11
N ASN A 13 -26.28 -42.48 -3.79
CA ASN A 13 -27.10 -41.32 -3.43
C ASN A 13 -26.65 -40.69 -2.10
N GLY A 14 -26.19 -41.51 -1.14
CA GLY A 14 -25.56 -41.04 0.10
C GLY A 14 -24.25 -40.29 -0.13
N TYR A 15 -23.40 -40.76 -1.05
CA TYR A 15 -22.17 -40.08 -1.43
C TYR A 15 -22.43 -38.76 -2.18
N GLU A 16 -23.38 -38.72 -3.12
CA GLU A 16 -23.75 -37.48 -3.82
C GLU A 16 -24.40 -36.46 -2.87
N SER A 17 -25.18 -36.91 -1.88
CA SER A 17 -25.72 -36.01 -0.85
C SER A 17 -24.61 -35.43 0.05
N ALA A 18 -23.61 -36.23 0.43
CA ALA A 18 -22.49 -35.75 1.26
C ALA A 18 -21.61 -34.73 0.52
N THR A 19 -21.32 -34.93 -0.77
CA THR A 19 -20.54 -33.96 -1.56
C THR A 19 -21.32 -32.67 -1.83
N VAL A 20 -22.63 -32.73 -2.06
CA VAL A 20 -23.49 -31.54 -2.18
C VAL A 20 -23.54 -30.76 -0.86
N LEU A 21 -23.70 -31.43 0.28
CA LEU A 21 -23.68 -30.78 1.59
C LEU A 21 -22.31 -30.16 1.91
N GLN A 22 -21.22 -30.80 1.50
CA GLN A 22 -19.87 -30.24 1.64
C GLN A 22 -19.67 -29.01 0.75
N GLY A 23 -20.17 -29.03 -0.49
CA GLY A 23 -20.16 -27.89 -1.40
C GLY A 23 -20.94 -26.69 -0.85
N ILE A 24 -22.15 -26.92 -0.34
CA ILE A 24 -22.97 -25.87 0.31
C ILE A 24 -22.24 -25.28 1.53
N ARG A 25 -21.55 -26.10 2.34
CA ARG A 25 -20.77 -25.58 3.48
C ARG A 25 -19.57 -24.74 3.05
N ILE A 26 -18.92 -25.08 1.95
CA ILE A 26 -17.80 -24.29 1.41
C ILE A 26 -18.33 -22.96 0.88
N ASP A 27 -19.44 -22.94 0.12
CA ASP A 27 -20.04 -21.69 -0.35
C ASP A 27 -20.52 -20.78 0.78
N LEU A 28 -21.08 -21.34 1.85
CA LEU A 28 -21.47 -20.58 3.04
C LEU A 28 -20.26 -20.03 3.80
N ALA A 29 -19.16 -20.80 3.88
CA ALA A 29 -17.92 -20.36 4.51
C ALA A 29 -17.21 -19.26 3.69
N ILE A 30 -17.20 -19.39 2.36
CA ILE A 30 -16.65 -18.38 1.46
C ILE A 30 -17.48 -17.09 1.56
N ASN A 31 -18.81 -17.16 1.46
CA ASN A 31 -19.66 -15.99 1.63
C ASN A 31 -19.50 -15.35 3.02
N GLY A 32 -19.36 -16.16 4.07
CA GLY A 32 -19.09 -15.69 5.42
C GLY A 32 -17.76 -14.93 5.50
N TYR A 33 -16.69 -15.48 4.93
CA TYR A 33 -15.38 -14.83 4.87
C TYR A 33 -15.40 -13.54 4.04
N GLU A 34 -16.00 -13.57 2.85
CA GLU A 34 -16.17 -12.39 1.98
C GLU A 34 -16.92 -11.28 2.72
N SER A 35 -18.00 -11.62 3.42
CA SER A 35 -18.77 -10.65 4.21
C SER A 35 -17.98 -10.05 5.37
N ALA A 36 -17.16 -10.86 6.06
CA ALA A 36 -16.30 -10.40 7.15
C ALA A 36 -15.19 -9.46 6.62
N PHE A 37 -14.51 -9.86 5.54
CA PHE A 37 -13.51 -9.04 4.87
C PHE A 37 -14.09 -7.70 4.41
N LEU A 38 -15.23 -7.72 3.70
CA LEU A 38 -15.90 -6.49 3.29
C LEU A 38 -16.32 -5.63 4.47
N SER A 39 -16.73 -6.22 5.60
CA SER A 39 -17.11 -5.48 6.80
C SER A 39 -15.93 -4.77 7.47
N GLU A 40 -14.71 -5.31 7.35
CA GLU A 40 -13.48 -4.69 7.89
C GLU A 40 -12.95 -3.58 6.97
N PHE A 41 -12.99 -3.78 5.65
CA PHE A 41 -12.50 -2.79 4.68
C PHE A 41 -13.51 -1.67 4.37
N ALA A 42 -14.81 -1.94 4.47
CA ALA A 42 -15.86 -0.93 4.26
C ALA A 42 -15.67 0.36 5.07
N PRO A 43 -15.46 0.32 6.41
CA PRO A 43 -15.27 1.54 7.19
C PRO A 43 -14.01 2.31 6.77
N ILE A 44 -12.92 1.63 6.41
CA ILE A 44 -11.68 2.27 5.94
C ILE A 44 -11.94 3.05 4.65
N CYS A 45 -12.63 2.44 3.69
CA CYS A 45 -13.02 3.08 2.44
C CYS A 45 -13.96 4.28 2.68
N ILE A 46 -14.93 4.13 3.59
CA ILE A 46 -15.87 5.21 3.95
C ILE A 46 -15.11 6.41 4.54
N TYR A 47 -14.14 6.18 5.43
CA TYR A 47 -13.32 7.26 5.98
C TYR A 47 -12.46 7.98 4.91
N LEU A 48 -11.92 7.24 3.94
CA LEU A 48 -11.20 7.85 2.82
C LEU A 48 -12.12 8.72 1.96
N VAL A 49 -13.33 8.27 1.65
CA VAL A 49 -14.29 9.05 0.86
C VAL A 49 -14.76 10.29 1.61
N ILE A 50 -15.08 10.16 2.91
CA ILE A 50 -15.50 11.30 3.72
C ILE A 50 -14.37 12.33 3.84
N SER A 51 -13.13 11.90 4.11
CA SER A 51 -12.00 12.83 4.23
C SER A 51 -11.71 13.56 2.92
N LEU A 52 -11.82 12.88 1.78
CA LEU A 52 -11.68 13.48 0.46
C LEU A 52 -12.81 14.47 0.15
N LEU A 53 -14.06 14.13 0.48
CA LEU A 53 -15.21 15.04 0.33
C LEU A 53 -15.07 16.29 1.19
N VAL A 54 -14.68 16.13 2.46
CA VAL A 54 -14.46 17.26 3.37
C VAL A 54 -13.35 18.17 2.85
N SER A 55 -12.23 17.60 2.41
CA SER A 55 -11.13 18.34 1.78
C SER A 55 -11.60 19.14 0.55
N LEU A 56 -12.37 18.52 -0.34
CA LEU A 56 -12.92 19.17 -1.53
C LEU A 56 -13.93 20.27 -1.20
N ILE A 57 -14.79 20.09 -0.19
CA ILE A 57 -15.74 21.12 0.25
C ILE A 57 -14.97 22.31 0.81
N LEU A 58 -13.96 22.09 1.66
CA LEU A 58 -13.12 23.14 2.22
C LEU A 58 -12.33 23.90 1.14
N LEU A 59 -11.89 23.23 0.07
CA LEU A 59 -11.25 23.85 -1.08
C LEU A 59 -12.25 24.58 -2.00
N GLY A 60 -13.46 24.04 -2.16
CA GLY A 60 -14.49 24.56 -3.06
C GLY A 60 -15.30 25.74 -2.50
N VAL A 61 -15.53 25.78 -1.19
CA VAL A 61 -16.26 26.89 -0.53
C VAL A 61 -15.59 28.25 -0.81
N PRO A 62 -14.27 28.42 -0.62
CA PRO A 62 -13.57 29.65 -1.00
C PRO A 62 -13.74 29.98 -2.48
N PHE A 63 -13.75 29.01 -3.39
CA PHE A 63 -13.94 29.28 -4.82
C PHE A 63 -15.35 29.80 -5.17
N LEU A 64 -16.39 29.35 -4.45
CA LEU A 64 -17.77 29.80 -4.66
C LEU A 64 -18.04 31.19 -4.04
N PHE A 65 -17.46 31.47 -2.87
CA PHE A 65 -17.66 32.72 -2.15
C PHE A 65 -16.60 33.79 -2.46
N ALA A 66 -15.44 33.42 -2.99
CA ALA A 66 -14.46 34.38 -3.46
C ALA A 66 -15.04 35.10 -4.68
N SER A 67 -15.34 36.38 -4.48
CA SER A 67 -15.62 37.27 -5.58
C SER A 67 -14.40 37.25 -6.50
N ASN A 68 -14.57 36.68 -7.70
CA ASN A 68 -13.57 36.62 -8.77
C ASN A 68 -13.25 38.00 -9.35
N SER A 69 -13.44 39.04 -8.53
CA SER A 69 -13.17 40.42 -8.86
C SER A 69 -11.67 40.55 -9.00
N SER A 70 -11.29 40.63 -10.26
CA SER A 70 -10.01 41.06 -10.79
C SER A 70 -8.81 40.12 -10.64
N THR A 71 -8.74 39.23 -11.62
CA THR A 71 -7.49 38.62 -12.11
C THR A 71 -6.68 39.69 -12.83
N TYR A 72 -5.89 40.45 -12.08
CA TYR A 72 -4.90 41.34 -12.67
C TYR A 72 -3.63 40.55 -13.01
N PRO A 73 -2.93 40.86 -14.11
CA PRO A 73 -1.72 40.14 -14.53
C PRO A 73 -0.65 40.09 -13.43
N GLU A 74 -0.50 41.14 -12.62
CA GLU A 74 0.44 41.21 -11.50
C GLU A 74 0.10 40.29 -10.32
N LYS A 75 -1.17 39.83 -10.20
CA LYS A 75 -1.57 38.84 -9.19
C LYS A 75 -1.22 37.40 -9.62
N LEU A 76 -1.09 37.19 -10.93
CA LEU A 76 -0.75 35.90 -11.53
C LEU A 76 0.75 35.74 -11.82
N SER A 77 1.52 36.83 -11.82
CA SER A 77 2.97 36.78 -12.02
C SER A 77 3.68 36.09 -10.85
N ALA A 78 4.78 35.39 -11.14
CA ALA A 78 5.60 34.74 -10.12
C ALA A 78 6.11 35.76 -9.09
N TYR A 79 6.17 35.35 -7.82
CA TYR A 79 6.67 36.22 -6.75
C TYR A 79 8.19 36.34 -6.82
N GLU A 80 8.69 37.54 -7.11
CA GLU A 80 10.13 37.85 -7.17
C GLU A 80 10.38 39.27 -6.61
N CYS A 81 10.01 39.53 -5.35
CA CYS A 81 10.27 40.80 -4.64
C CYS A 81 9.94 42.10 -5.43
N GLY A 82 8.95 42.08 -6.32
CA GLY A 82 8.54 43.23 -7.15
C GLY A 82 9.27 43.37 -8.49
N PHE A 83 10.09 42.40 -8.86
CA PHE A 83 10.76 42.32 -10.16
C PHE A 83 10.08 41.32 -11.08
N ASP A 84 10.24 41.51 -12.39
CA ASP A 84 9.89 40.46 -13.35
C ASP A 84 10.84 39.27 -13.19
N PRO A 85 10.33 38.02 -13.21
CA PRO A 85 11.16 36.84 -13.01
C PRO A 85 12.29 36.80 -14.05
N PHE A 86 13.53 36.90 -13.57
CA PHE A 86 14.71 36.92 -14.42
C PHE A 86 15.16 35.50 -14.76
N GLY A 87 14.96 35.09 -16.02
CA GLY A 87 15.58 33.88 -16.59
C GLY A 87 14.68 32.63 -16.65
N ASP A 88 15.19 31.58 -17.29
CA ASP A 88 14.51 30.29 -17.39
C ASP A 88 14.58 29.57 -16.04
N ALA A 89 13.43 29.26 -15.45
CA ALA A 89 13.31 28.56 -14.16
C ALA A 89 13.85 27.12 -14.18
N ARG A 90 14.32 26.63 -15.33
CA ARG A 90 14.91 25.29 -15.52
C ARG A 90 16.36 25.19 -15.08
N SER A 91 16.65 25.63 -13.86
CA SER A 91 17.90 25.22 -13.21
C SER A 91 17.89 23.71 -12.98
N ARG A 92 19.04 23.07 -13.16
CA ARG A 92 19.17 21.64 -12.85
C ARG A 92 19.11 21.51 -11.33
N PHE A 93 18.07 20.84 -10.85
CA PHE A 93 17.97 20.47 -9.44
C PHE A 93 19.16 19.59 -9.05
N ASP A 94 19.60 19.73 -7.81
CA ASP A 94 20.75 19.00 -7.29
C ASP A 94 20.50 17.48 -7.32
N ILE A 95 21.54 16.72 -7.70
CA ILE A 95 21.50 15.26 -7.74
C ILE A 95 21.25 14.65 -6.35
N ARG A 96 21.52 15.41 -5.28
CA ARG A 96 21.30 15.01 -3.89
C ARG A 96 19.86 14.55 -3.62
N PHE A 97 18.85 15.21 -4.19
CA PHE A 97 17.44 14.79 -4.04
C PHE A 97 17.16 13.40 -4.64
N TYR A 98 17.84 13.08 -5.73
CA TYR A 98 17.74 11.77 -6.37
C TYR A 98 18.38 10.67 -5.51
N LEU A 99 19.55 10.93 -4.91
CA LEU A 99 20.21 9.98 -4.00
C LEU A 99 19.35 9.67 -2.78
N VAL A 100 18.75 10.69 -2.15
CA VAL A 100 17.81 10.50 -1.03
C VAL A 100 16.58 9.68 -1.46
N SER A 101 16.05 9.91 -2.65
CA SER A 101 14.89 9.18 -3.17
C SER A 101 15.19 7.70 -3.41
N ILE A 102 16.35 7.39 -4.01
CA ILE A 102 16.77 5.99 -4.19
C ILE A 102 17.01 5.32 -2.84
N LEU A 103 17.66 6.02 -1.90
CA LEU A 103 17.92 5.49 -0.56
C LEU A 103 16.60 5.14 0.15
N PHE A 104 15.59 6.01 0.05
CA PHE A 104 14.26 5.74 0.58
C PHE A 104 13.62 4.50 -0.06
N ILE A 105 13.72 4.35 -1.39
CA ILE A 105 13.20 3.17 -2.09
C ILE A 105 13.89 1.88 -1.61
N ILE A 106 15.22 1.89 -1.46
CA ILE A 106 15.97 0.72 -1.02
C ILE A 106 15.61 0.36 0.43
N PHE A 107 15.52 1.34 1.32
CA PHE A 107 15.16 1.11 2.72
C PHE A 107 13.69 0.68 2.90
N ASP A 108 12.76 1.23 2.13
CA ASP A 108 11.35 0.79 2.13
C ASP A 108 11.21 -0.69 1.68
N LEU A 109 12.03 -1.09 0.71
CA LEU A 109 12.13 -2.48 0.25
C LEU A 109 12.72 -3.39 1.34
N GLU A 110 13.76 -2.94 2.07
CA GLU A 110 14.32 -3.67 3.22
C GLU A 110 13.24 -3.95 4.27
N VAL A 111 12.46 -2.93 4.64
CA VAL A 111 11.38 -3.02 5.62
C VAL A 111 10.27 -3.95 5.14
N THR A 112 9.97 -3.95 3.84
CA THR A 112 9.00 -4.88 3.23
C THR A 112 9.41 -6.34 3.44
N PHE A 113 10.70 -6.68 3.39
CA PHE A 113 11.18 -8.03 3.73
C PHE A 113 11.28 -8.28 5.23
N PHE A 114 11.55 -7.23 6.01
CA PHE A 114 11.60 -7.32 7.46
C PHE A 114 10.25 -7.72 8.08
N PHE A 115 9.13 -7.19 7.59
CA PHE A 115 7.82 -7.44 8.19
C PHE A 115 7.38 -8.92 8.17
N PRO A 116 7.38 -9.65 7.02
CA PRO A 116 7.01 -11.06 7.00
C PRO A 116 7.92 -11.92 7.87
N TRP A 117 9.22 -11.62 7.91
CA TRP A 117 10.16 -12.31 8.78
C TRP A 117 9.83 -12.07 10.25
N ALA A 118 9.63 -10.81 10.66
CA ALA A 118 9.30 -10.43 12.03
C ALA A 118 7.99 -11.09 12.52
N VAL A 119 6.95 -11.12 11.68
CA VAL A 119 5.66 -11.75 12.01
C VAL A 119 5.78 -13.29 12.08
N SER A 120 6.66 -13.89 11.29
CA SER A 120 6.82 -15.35 11.24
C SER A 120 7.88 -15.91 12.18
N LEU A 121 8.59 -15.08 12.97
CA LEU A 121 9.68 -15.49 13.87
C LEU A 121 9.38 -16.74 14.73
N ASN A 122 8.14 -16.89 15.19
CA ASN A 122 7.72 -18.04 16.00
C ASN A 122 7.61 -19.37 15.23
N LYS A 123 7.65 -19.35 13.90
CA LYS A 123 7.48 -20.51 13.01
C LYS A 123 8.76 -20.89 12.25
N ILE A 124 9.77 -20.04 12.27
CA ILE A 124 11.02 -20.22 11.55
C ILE A 124 12.08 -20.83 12.47
N ASP A 125 12.85 -21.77 11.93
CA ASP A 125 14.01 -22.35 12.63
C ASP A 125 15.17 -21.35 12.70
N LEU A 126 16.19 -21.64 13.51
CA LEU A 126 17.40 -20.83 13.69
C LEU A 126 18.08 -20.46 12.37
N PHE A 127 17.98 -21.31 11.34
CA PHE A 127 18.50 -21.03 10.02
C PHE A 127 17.81 -19.83 9.35
N GLY A 128 16.48 -19.71 9.49
CA GLY A 128 15.71 -18.59 8.96
C GLY A 128 15.96 -17.28 9.71
N PHE A 129 16.36 -17.37 10.98
CA PHE A 129 16.81 -16.20 11.74
C PHE A 129 18.14 -15.66 11.20
N TRP A 130 19.13 -16.53 11.02
CA TRP A 130 20.46 -16.13 10.55
C TRP A 130 20.49 -15.67 9.09
N SER A 131 19.69 -16.27 8.21
CA SER A 131 19.62 -15.85 6.81
C SER A 131 19.14 -14.40 6.68
N MET A 132 18.14 -14.01 7.48
CA MET A 132 17.65 -12.64 7.50
C MET A 132 18.63 -11.68 8.15
N MET A 133 19.32 -12.08 9.23
CA MET A 133 20.36 -11.24 9.82
C MET A 133 21.49 -10.93 8.84
N ALA A 134 21.93 -11.92 8.05
CA ALA A 134 22.91 -11.71 7.01
C ALA A 134 22.41 -10.73 5.93
N PHE A 135 21.13 -10.84 5.55
CA PHE A 135 20.50 -9.93 4.60
C PHE A 135 20.40 -8.48 5.14
N LEU A 136 19.94 -8.28 6.38
CA LEU A 136 19.89 -6.94 6.97
C LEU A 136 21.29 -6.34 7.12
N LEU A 137 22.30 -7.15 7.48
CA LEU A 137 23.68 -6.68 7.58
C LEU A 137 24.23 -6.21 6.23
N ILE A 138 23.98 -6.94 5.13
CA ILE A 138 24.48 -6.53 3.82
C ILE A 138 23.89 -5.18 3.39
N LEU A 139 22.59 -4.97 3.65
CA LEU A 139 21.90 -3.72 3.33
C LEU A 139 22.35 -2.57 4.24
N THR A 140 22.46 -2.84 5.54
CA THR A 140 22.96 -1.86 6.53
C THR A 140 24.38 -1.40 6.19
N ILE A 141 25.25 -2.30 5.72
CA ILE A 141 26.60 -1.94 5.26
C ILE A 141 26.53 -1.04 4.01
N GLY A 142 25.65 -1.35 3.05
CA GLY A 142 25.42 -0.52 1.87
C GLY A 142 24.94 0.89 2.24
N PHE A 143 24.00 0.99 3.18
CA PHE A 143 23.53 2.27 3.72
C PHE A 143 24.68 3.06 4.38
N LEU A 144 25.47 2.40 5.23
CA LEU A 144 26.58 3.02 5.92
C LEU A 144 27.65 3.53 4.94
N TYR A 145 27.87 2.80 3.83
CA TYR A 145 28.79 3.20 2.77
C TYR A 145 28.35 4.49 2.08
N GLU A 146 27.09 4.59 1.68
CA GLU A 146 26.54 5.79 1.04
C GLU A 146 26.56 7.00 2.00
N TRP A 147 26.29 6.79 3.28
CA TRP A 147 26.44 7.85 4.29
C TRP A 147 27.90 8.34 4.36
N LYS A 148 28.86 7.43 4.42
CA LYS A 148 30.29 7.79 4.46
C LYS A 148 30.79 8.50 3.21
N ARG A 149 30.12 8.34 2.07
CA ARG A 149 30.47 9.05 0.82
C ARG A 149 29.98 10.49 0.77
N GLY A 150 29.32 10.99 1.81
CA GLY A 150 28.84 12.37 1.86
C GLY A 150 27.68 12.65 0.90
N ALA A 151 26.97 11.60 0.46
CA ALA A 151 25.77 11.74 -0.38
C ALA A 151 24.63 12.51 0.32
N LEU A 152 24.75 12.72 1.63
CA LEU A 152 23.75 13.33 2.50
C LEU A 152 24.19 14.65 3.14
N ASP A 153 25.40 15.15 2.86
CA ASP A 153 25.89 16.39 3.45
C ASP A 153 25.39 17.60 2.63
N TRP A 154 24.68 18.49 3.35
CA TRP A 154 24.11 19.72 2.83
C TRP A 154 24.99 20.89 3.26
N GLU A 155 26.11 21.04 2.57
CA GLU A 155 26.87 22.28 2.50
C GLU A 155 26.49 23.05 1.23
#